data_AF-A0A972IYW1-F1
#
_entry.id   AF-A0A972IYW1-F1
#
_cell.length_a   1.000
_cell.length_b   1.000
_cell.length_c   1.000
_cell.angle_alpha   90.00
_cell.angle_beta   90.00
_cell.angle_gamma   90.00
#
_symmetry.space_group_name_H-M   'P 1'
#
loop_
_entity.id
_entity.type
_entity.pdbx_description
1 polymer ?
#
loop_
_entity_poly.entity_id
_entity_poly.type
_entity_poly.pdbx_seq_one_letter_code
_entity_poly.pdbx_strand_id
1 'polypeptide(L)'
;MFIDHAQVHIQAGKGGNGAVSFRREAYVPEGGPDGGNGGRGGSIFAEVDTGMHTLMDFHYKRKFKADDGANGYKKNMHGKSGQDLVLRLPQGTVIYEKHTGKILADLSDPTDRKLIARGGKGGRGNSTFKTSVRRAPDFATPGEDGQAFDIVLELKSIADVGLVGFPNVGKSSLLARITKAKPKVADYHFTTLYPNLGVVEEISGKSFIMADIPGIIEGAAEGVGLGLEFLRHVERTRMILHVLDVS
;
A
#
# COMPACT_ATOMS: atom_id res chain seq x y z
N MET A 1 19.06 4.66 3.44
CA MET A 1 18.26 5.44 4.44
C MET A 1 17.07 4.57 4.80
N PHE A 2 16.69 4.43 6.07
CA PHE A 2 15.48 3.69 6.45
C PHE A 2 14.30 4.66 6.47
N ILE A 3 13.18 4.22 5.89
CA ILE A 3 11.92 4.94 5.83
C ILE A 3 10.83 3.94 6.21
N ASP A 4 10.35 4.07 7.44
CA ASP A 4 9.21 3.38 8.04
C ASP A 4 7.92 4.18 7.95
N HIS A 5 8.01 5.45 7.58
CA HIS A 5 6.88 6.33 7.40
C HIS A 5 6.92 7.04 6.05
N ALA A 6 5.86 6.91 5.27
CA ALA A 6 5.72 7.57 3.97
C ALA A 6 4.32 8.16 3.80
N GLN A 7 4.24 9.37 3.24
CA GLN A 7 2.98 9.99 2.87
C GLN A 7 2.85 10.01 1.35
N VAL A 8 1.75 9.48 0.83
CA VAL A 8 1.51 9.39 -0.61
C VAL A 8 0.08 9.79 -0.95
N HIS A 9 -0.08 10.35 -2.14
CA HIS A 9 -1.38 10.66 -2.72
C HIS A 9 -1.83 9.51 -3.61
N ILE A 10 -3.03 9.00 -3.37
CA ILE A 10 -3.62 7.94 -4.18
C ILE A 10 -4.84 8.47 -4.93
N GLN A 11 -5.00 8.06 -6.18
CA GLN A 11 -6.14 8.42 -7.03
C GLN A 11 -6.62 7.21 -7.82
N ALA A 12 -7.78 6.69 -7.48
CA ALA A 12 -8.42 5.65 -8.28
C ALA A 12 -8.89 6.21 -9.63
N GLY A 13 -9.03 5.32 -10.61
CA GLY A 13 -9.46 5.69 -11.96
C GLY A 13 -10.88 6.23 -11.96
N LYS A 14 -11.13 7.23 -12.82
CA LYS A 14 -12.46 7.73 -13.15
C LYS A 14 -13.20 6.70 -14.01
N GLY A 15 -14.51 6.59 -13.84
CA GLY A 15 -15.35 5.81 -14.76
C GLY A 15 -15.45 6.48 -16.13
N GLY A 16 -15.49 5.69 -17.21
CA GLY A 16 -15.73 6.23 -18.54
C GLY A 16 -17.14 6.78 -18.69
N ASN A 17 -17.34 7.75 -19.56
CA ASN A 17 -18.66 8.33 -19.83
C ASN A 17 -19.52 7.39 -20.69
N GLY A 18 -20.84 7.40 -20.47
CA GLY A 18 -21.77 6.78 -21.41
C GLY A 18 -21.83 7.56 -22.72
N ALA A 19 -22.02 6.88 -23.84
CA ALA A 19 -22.18 7.53 -25.14
C ALA A 19 -23.64 7.84 -25.45
N VAL A 20 -23.87 8.96 -26.13
CA VAL A 20 -25.11 9.22 -26.86
C VAL A 20 -24.85 8.91 -28.33
N SER A 21 -25.51 7.88 -28.85
CA SER A 21 -25.40 7.52 -30.27
C SER A 21 -26.70 6.92 -30.79
N PHE A 22 -26.90 7.03 -32.10
CA PHE A 22 -28.05 6.47 -32.80
C PHE A 22 -27.56 5.70 -34.03
N ARG A 23 -28.20 4.55 -34.30
CA ARG A 23 -27.84 3.73 -35.46
C ARG A 23 -28.07 4.51 -36.75
N ARG A 24 -27.14 4.39 -37.67
CA ARG A 24 -27.24 4.96 -39.02
C ARG A 24 -27.00 3.84 -40.03
N GLU A 25 -28.04 3.51 -40.77
CA GLU A 25 -28.05 2.47 -41.79
C GLU A 25 -28.69 3.04 -43.06
N ALA A 26 -28.23 2.61 -44.22
CA ALA A 26 -28.85 3.01 -45.48
C ALA A 26 -30.33 2.54 -45.46
N TYR A 27 -31.24 3.41 -45.93
CA TYR A 27 -32.69 3.15 -45.97
C TYR A 27 -33.40 3.07 -44.62
N VAL A 28 -32.75 3.44 -43.51
CA VAL A 28 -33.37 3.58 -42.18
C VAL A 28 -33.27 5.04 -41.73
N PRO A 29 -34.34 5.85 -41.88
CA PRO A 29 -34.30 7.28 -41.56
C PRO A 29 -34.03 7.58 -40.08
N GLU A 30 -34.62 6.80 -39.17
CA GLU A 30 -34.50 6.99 -37.72
C GLU A 30 -34.09 5.69 -37.02
N GLY A 31 -32.78 5.46 -36.92
CA GLY A 31 -32.25 4.34 -36.16
C GLY A 31 -32.41 4.55 -34.66
N GLY A 32 -32.76 3.48 -33.93
CA GLY A 32 -32.80 3.50 -32.47
C GLY A 32 -31.45 3.81 -31.81
N PRO A 33 -31.45 4.13 -30.50
CA PRO A 33 -30.24 4.47 -29.76
C PRO A 33 -29.26 3.29 -29.71
N ASP A 34 -27.97 3.58 -29.90
CA ASP A 34 -26.87 2.60 -29.87
C ASP A 34 -25.61 3.12 -29.16
N GLY A 35 -25.75 4.09 -28.25
CA GLY A 35 -24.64 4.51 -27.40
C GLY A 35 -24.38 3.49 -26.28
N GLY A 36 -23.15 2.98 -26.21
CA GLY A 36 -22.72 2.05 -25.17
C GLY A 36 -22.41 2.73 -23.83
N ASN A 37 -22.30 1.91 -22.78
CA ASN A 37 -21.90 2.33 -21.43
C ASN A 37 -20.38 2.54 -21.35
N GLY A 38 -19.93 3.42 -20.46
CA GLY A 38 -18.52 3.57 -20.12
C GLY A 38 -18.02 2.44 -19.23
N GLY A 39 -16.71 2.19 -19.27
CA GLY A 39 -16.03 1.22 -18.42
C GLY A 39 -15.84 1.73 -16.99
N ARG A 40 -15.68 0.82 -16.04
CA ARG A 40 -15.33 1.18 -14.65
C ARG A 40 -13.89 1.69 -14.58
N GLY A 41 -13.61 2.68 -13.74
CA GLY A 41 -12.24 3.07 -13.42
C GLY A 41 -11.51 2.01 -12.57
N GLY A 42 -10.19 1.92 -12.74
CA GLY A 42 -9.33 1.04 -11.95
C GLY A 42 -9.34 1.43 -10.48
N SER A 43 -9.34 0.43 -9.61
CA SER A 43 -9.26 0.60 -8.15
C SER A 43 -7.82 0.45 -7.67
N ILE A 44 -7.54 0.95 -6.47
CA ILE A 44 -6.23 0.82 -5.83
C ILE A 44 -6.34 -0.20 -4.71
N PHE A 45 -5.51 -1.24 -4.81
CA PHE A 45 -5.34 -2.25 -3.77
C PHE A 45 -3.98 -2.08 -3.11
N ALA A 46 -3.90 -2.44 -1.83
CA ALA A 46 -2.66 -2.68 -1.13
C ALA A 46 -2.46 -4.19 -0.99
N GLU A 47 -1.26 -4.67 -1.25
CA GLU A 47 -0.91 -6.08 -1.19
C GLU A 47 0.44 -6.27 -0.51
N VAL A 48 0.56 -7.28 0.34
CA VAL A 48 1.83 -7.59 1.00
C VAL A 48 2.82 -8.19 0.01
N ASP A 49 4.03 -7.64 -0.01
CA ASP A 49 5.19 -8.22 -0.67
C ASP A 49 6.22 -8.61 0.38
N THR A 50 6.40 -9.91 0.60
CA THR A 50 7.30 -10.45 1.63
C THR A 50 8.79 -10.27 1.29
N GLY A 51 9.11 -9.86 0.06
CA GLY A 51 10.46 -9.47 -0.33
C GLY A 51 10.77 -8.00 -0.05
N MET A 52 9.78 -7.22 0.38
CA MET A 52 9.91 -5.79 0.65
C MET A 52 10.00 -5.53 2.16
N HIS A 53 11.02 -4.78 2.58
CA HIS A 53 11.33 -4.56 4.01
C HIS A 53 11.33 -3.07 4.40
N THR A 54 11.16 -2.15 3.45
CA THR A 54 11.17 -0.69 3.72
C THR A 54 10.13 0.03 2.85
N LEU A 55 9.74 1.25 3.23
CA LEU A 55 8.85 2.11 2.43
C LEU A 55 9.61 3.09 1.53
N MET A 56 10.87 2.78 1.18
CA MET A 56 11.74 3.66 0.41
C MET A 56 11.13 4.07 -0.94
N ASP A 57 10.48 3.15 -1.64
CA ASP A 57 9.87 3.38 -2.95
C ASP A 57 8.78 4.47 -2.89
N PHE A 58 8.06 4.53 -1.77
CA PHE A 58 6.98 5.49 -1.52
C PHE A 58 7.51 6.88 -1.13
N HIS A 59 8.78 6.99 -0.75
CA HIS A 59 9.41 8.28 -0.51
C HIS A 59 9.73 9.02 -1.81
N TYR A 60 10.26 8.30 -2.81
CA TYR A 60 10.60 8.85 -4.12
C TYR A 60 9.37 9.04 -5.00
N LYS A 61 8.45 8.06 -5.00
CA LYS A 61 7.20 8.14 -5.76
C LYS A 61 6.04 8.45 -4.81
N ARG A 62 5.55 9.69 -4.86
CA ARG A 62 4.49 10.18 -3.95
C ARG A 62 3.08 10.19 -4.55
N LYS A 63 2.92 9.89 -5.85
CA LYS A 63 1.62 9.90 -6.53
C LYS A 63 1.37 8.56 -7.21
N PHE A 64 0.23 7.97 -6.91
CA PHE A 64 -0.20 6.68 -7.44
C PHE A 64 -1.60 6.83 -8.02
N LYS A 65 -1.72 6.66 -9.34
CA LYS A 65 -2.99 6.78 -10.05
C LYS A 65 -3.30 5.47 -10.77
N ALA A 66 -4.52 4.94 -10.59
CA ALA A 66 -5.04 3.81 -11.37
C ALA A 66 -5.63 4.29 -12.70
N ASP A 67 -5.75 3.38 -13.67
CA ASP A 67 -6.21 3.73 -15.01
C ASP A 67 -7.69 4.12 -15.03
N ASP A 68 -8.04 5.11 -15.83
CA ASP A 68 -9.42 5.52 -16.06
C ASP A 68 -10.16 4.49 -16.95
N GLY A 69 -11.48 4.37 -16.77
CA GLY A 69 -12.33 3.58 -17.64
C GLY A 69 -12.53 4.25 -18.99
N ALA A 70 -12.56 3.47 -20.08
CA ALA A 70 -12.82 4.02 -21.41
C ALA A 70 -14.29 4.43 -21.56
N ASN A 71 -14.55 5.44 -22.40
CA ASN A 71 -15.92 5.87 -22.70
C ASN A 71 -16.68 4.77 -23.46
N GLY A 72 -18.01 4.83 -23.43
CA GLY A 72 -18.85 4.10 -24.35
C GLY A 72 -18.66 4.60 -25.79
N TYR A 73 -19.02 3.75 -26.75
CA TYR A 73 -18.94 4.04 -28.16
C TYR A 73 -20.28 3.74 -28.86
N LYS A 74 -20.39 4.12 -30.14
CA LYS A 74 -21.50 3.75 -31.02
C LYS A 74 -21.64 2.23 -31.17
N LYS A 75 -22.72 1.76 -31.79
CA LYS A 75 -23.00 0.32 -32.04
C LYS A 75 -23.10 -0.51 -30.76
N ASN A 76 -23.62 0.07 -29.68
CA ASN A 76 -23.72 -0.51 -28.35
C ASN A 76 -22.38 -0.99 -27.77
N MET A 77 -21.25 -0.48 -28.27
CA MET A 77 -19.93 -0.88 -27.80
C MET A 77 -19.63 -0.23 -26.44
N HIS A 78 -19.45 -1.07 -25.43
CA HIS A 78 -19.12 -0.61 -24.07
C HIS A 78 -17.63 -0.32 -23.93
N GLY A 79 -17.31 0.67 -23.09
CA GLY A 79 -15.94 1.02 -22.76
C GLY A 79 -15.26 -0.05 -21.91
N LYS A 80 -13.97 -0.28 -22.17
CA LYS A 80 -13.12 -1.16 -21.37
C LYS A 80 -12.93 -0.60 -19.96
N SER A 81 -12.93 -1.47 -18.96
CA SER A 81 -12.56 -1.10 -17.59
C SER A 81 -11.08 -0.71 -17.50
N GLY A 82 -10.79 0.30 -16.68
CA GLY A 82 -9.43 0.67 -16.31
C GLY A 82 -8.75 -0.45 -15.51
N GLN A 83 -7.43 -0.54 -15.63
CA GLN A 83 -6.62 -1.48 -14.88
C GLN A 83 -6.47 -1.02 -13.43
N ASP A 84 -6.61 -1.97 -12.50
CA ASP A 84 -6.37 -1.73 -11.10
C ASP A 84 -4.87 -1.48 -10.84
N LEU A 85 -4.57 -0.67 -9.84
CA LEU A 85 -3.21 -0.45 -9.35
C LEU A 85 -3.01 -1.20 -8.04
N VAL A 86 -1.91 -1.94 -7.93
CA VAL A 86 -1.53 -2.63 -6.70
C VAL A 86 -0.33 -1.92 -6.08
N LEU A 87 -0.52 -1.40 -4.86
CA LEU A 87 0.54 -0.89 -3.99
C LEU A 87 1.12 -2.08 -3.23
N ARG A 88 2.30 -2.54 -3.65
CA ARG A 88 3.04 -3.57 -2.94
C ARG A 88 3.72 -2.96 -1.73
N LEU A 89 3.47 -3.52 -0.55
CA LEU A 89 3.92 -2.97 0.73
C LEU A 89 4.57 -4.07 1.57
N PRO A 90 5.56 -3.73 2.42
CA PRO A 90 6.10 -4.65 3.41
C PRO A 90 5.01 -5.19 4.34
N GLN A 91 5.19 -6.43 4.81
CA GLN A 91 4.36 -7.00 5.86
C GLN A 91 4.43 -6.14 7.14
N GLY A 92 3.30 -5.97 7.82
CA GLY A 92 3.17 -5.12 9.01
C GLY A 92 2.99 -3.63 8.69
N THR A 93 2.73 -3.28 7.42
CA THR A 93 2.37 -1.90 7.05
C THR A 93 0.93 -1.60 7.44
N VAL A 94 0.72 -0.49 8.13
CA VAL A 94 -0.60 0.08 8.44
C VAL A 94 -0.81 1.32 7.60
N ILE A 95 -2.00 1.41 7.02
CA ILE A 95 -2.39 2.48 6.11
C ILE A 95 -3.44 3.32 6.80
N TYR A 96 -3.17 4.61 6.93
CA TYR A 96 -4.08 5.59 7.50
C TYR A 96 -4.53 6.57 6.42
N GLU A 97 -5.78 7.02 6.52
CA GLU A 97 -6.24 8.20 5.78
C GLU A 97 -5.70 9.45 6.48
N LYS A 98 -5.04 10.34 5.74
CA LYS A 98 -4.23 11.41 6.33
C LYS A 98 -5.04 12.43 7.13
N HIS A 99 -6.26 12.74 6.71
CA HIS A 99 -7.04 13.85 7.28
C HIS A 99 -7.81 13.43 8.54
N THR A 100 -8.29 12.20 8.57
CA THR A 100 -9.11 11.63 9.63
C THR A 100 -8.30 10.77 10.60
N GLY A 101 -7.10 10.34 10.21
CA GLY A 101 -6.30 9.38 10.98
C GLY A 101 -6.92 7.97 11.04
N LYS A 102 -7.97 7.72 10.27
CA LYS A 102 -8.66 6.43 10.26
C LYS A 102 -7.78 5.36 9.62
N ILE A 103 -7.67 4.21 10.27
CA ILE A 103 -7.04 3.03 9.69
C ILE A 103 -7.88 2.54 8.52
N LEU A 104 -7.28 2.54 7.33
CA LEU A 104 -7.87 2.00 6.10
C LEU A 104 -7.58 0.51 5.94
N ALA A 105 -6.36 0.09 6.31
CA ALA A 105 -5.93 -1.29 6.25
C ALA A 105 -4.77 -1.53 7.23
N ASP A 106 -4.72 -2.74 7.78
CA ASP A 106 -3.56 -3.31 8.47
C ASP A 106 -3.15 -4.55 7.66
N LEU A 107 -1.90 -4.59 7.20
CA LEU A 107 -1.37 -5.65 6.34
C LEU A 107 -0.48 -6.59 7.15
N SER A 108 -1.10 -7.31 8.09
CA SER A 108 -0.39 -8.17 9.02
C SER A 108 -0.08 -9.55 8.43
N ASP A 109 -0.93 -10.07 7.54
CA ASP A 109 -0.77 -11.39 6.95
C ASP A 109 -0.01 -11.34 5.61
N PRO A 110 0.87 -12.31 5.31
CA PRO A 110 1.67 -12.31 4.09
C PRO A 110 0.86 -12.44 2.79
N THR A 111 -0.42 -12.82 2.88
CA THR A 111 -1.36 -12.93 1.76
C THR A 111 -2.36 -11.79 1.72
N ASP A 112 -2.23 -10.79 2.60
CA ASP A 112 -3.18 -9.69 2.67
C ASP A 112 -3.21 -8.89 1.39
N ARG A 113 -4.42 -8.77 0.84
CA ARG A 113 -4.76 -7.85 -0.23
C ARG A 113 -6.03 -7.09 0.14
N LYS A 114 -5.92 -5.77 0.31
CA LYS A 114 -7.03 -4.90 0.75
C LYS A 114 -7.31 -3.82 -0.29
N LEU A 115 -8.59 -3.52 -0.48
CA LEU A 115 -9.03 -2.42 -1.34
C LEU A 115 -8.90 -1.10 -0.57
N ILE A 116 -8.10 -0.16 -1.07
CA ILE A 116 -7.83 1.11 -0.40
C ILE A 116 -8.64 2.25 -1.03
N ALA A 117 -8.70 2.32 -2.36
CA ALA A 117 -9.50 3.31 -3.07
C ALA A 117 -10.31 2.67 -4.21
N ARG A 118 -11.60 2.97 -4.25
CA ARG A 118 -12.53 2.48 -5.28
C ARG A 118 -12.47 3.35 -6.53
N GLY A 119 -12.29 2.69 -7.68
CA GLY A 119 -12.47 3.33 -8.98
C GLY A 119 -13.93 3.69 -9.24
N GLY A 120 -14.13 4.77 -9.99
CA GLY A 120 -15.44 5.31 -10.32
C GLY A 120 -16.25 4.38 -11.22
N LYS A 121 -17.58 4.40 -11.08
CA LYS A 121 -18.47 3.63 -11.95
C LYS A 121 -18.56 4.24 -13.33
N GLY A 122 -18.64 3.37 -14.34
CA GLY A 122 -18.88 3.79 -15.72
C GLY A 122 -20.27 4.40 -15.90
N GLY A 123 -20.35 5.44 -16.73
CA GLY A 123 -21.59 6.10 -17.13
C GLY A 123 -22.43 5.23 -18.05
N ARG A 124 -23.75 5.46 -18.05
CA ARG A 124 -24.72 4.72 -18.86
C ARG A 124 -24.95 5.45 -20.17
N GLY A 125 -24.82 4.74 -21.28
CA GLY A 125 -25.13 5.26 -22.61
C GLY A 125 -26.64 5.39 -22.84
N ASN A 126 -27.01 6.12 -23.89
CA ASN A 126 -28.43 6.40 -24.18
C ASN A 126 -29.26 5.15 -24.49
N SER A 127 -28.63 4.07 -24.97
CA SER A 127 -29.29 2.77 -25.18
C SER A 127 -29.90 2.20 -23.89
N THR A 128 -29.28 2.44 -22.74
CA THR A 128 -29.74 1.96 -21.41
C THR A 128 -31.01 2.67 -20.94
N PHE A 129 -31.28 3.88 -21.44
CA PHE A 129 -32.44 4.69 -21.04
C PHE A 129 -33.68 4.47 -21.93
N LYS A 130 -33.59 3.55 -22.91
CA LYS A 130 -34.68 3.24 -23.82
C LYS A 130 -35.82 2.56 -23.06
N THR A 131 -37.01 3.12 -23.12
CA THR A 131 -38.25 2.54 -22.56
C THR A 131 -39.33 2.45 -23.64
N SER A 132 -40.47 1.83 -23.33
CA SER A 132 -41.62 1.78 -24.24
C SER A 132 -42.13 3.17 -24.63
N VAL A 133 -42.04 4.13 -23.70
CA VAL A 133 -42.45 5.52 -23.89
C VAL A 133 -41.32 6.37 -24.47
N ARG A 134 -40.08 6.22 -23.96
CA ARG A 134 -38.90 6.97 -24.44
C ARG A 134 -38.06 6.11 -25.38
N ARG A 135 -38.41 6.12 -26.66
CA ARG A 135 -37.79 5.24 -27.69
C ARG A 135 -36.44 5.73 -28.23
N ALA A 136 -36.16 7.04 -28.15
CA ALA A 136 -34.92 7.65 -28.60
C ALA A 136 -34.35 8.63 -27.54
N PRO A 137 -33.81 8.13 -26.41
CA PRO A 137 -33.12 8.97 -25.44
C PRO A 137 -31.90 9.64 -26.07
N ASP A 138 -31.73 10.92 -25.82
CA ASP A 138 -30.67 11.80 -26.32
C ASP A 138 -29.65 12.19 -25.24
N PHE A 139 -29.71 11.53 -24.08
CA PHE A 139 -28.82 11.77 -22.95
C PHE A 139 -28.12 10.48 -22.50
N ALA A 140 -26.97 10.67 -21.85
CA ALA A 140 -26.18 9.64 -21.21
C ALA A 140 -25.70 10.18 -19.85
N THR A 141 -25.27 9.29 -18.95
CA THR A 141 -24.66 9.73 -17.69
C THR A 141 -23.15 9.79 -17.83
N PRO A 142 -22.49 10.78 -17.19
CA PRO A 142 -21.04 10.78 -17.06
C PRO A 142 -20.60 9.58 -16.19
N GLY A 143 -19.33 9.21 -16.30
CA GLY A 143 -18.72 8.30 -15.34
C GLY A 143 -18.44 9.01 -14.01
N GLU A 144 -18.58 8.27 -12.91
CA GLU A 144 -18.30 8.77 -11.57
C GLU A 144 -16.78 8.94 -11.39
N ASP A 145 -16.37 9.91 -10.58
CA ASP A 145 -14.97 10.07 -10.22
C ASP A 145 -14.51 8.94 -9.27
N GLY A 146 -13.26 8.51 -9.44
CA GLY A 146 -12.63 7.59 -8.50
C GLY A 146 -12.28 8.28 -7.18
N GLN A 147 -12.17 7.50 -6.11
CA GLN A 147 -11.72 8.03 -4.83
C GLN A 147 -10.28 8.56 -4.93
N ALA A 148 -10.04 9.75 -4.38
CA ALA A 148 -8.71 10.36 -4.33
C ALA A 148 -8.50 11.04 -2.97
N PHE A 149 -7.43 10.68 -2.28
CA PHE A 149 -7.07 11.23 -0.97
C PHE A 149 -5.62 10.90 -0.63
N ASP A 150 -5.08 11.60 0.37
CA ASP A 150 -3.75 11.33 0.90
C ASP A 150 -3.82 10.20 1.93
N ILE A 151 -2.85 9.29 1.86
CA ILE A 151 -2.63 8.23 2.85
C ILE A 151 -1.26 8.37 3.50
N VAL A 152 -1.19 7.85 4.72
CA VAL A 152 0.04 7.67 5.48
C VAL A 152 0.28 6.17 5.61
N LEU A 153 1.49 5.75 5.26
CA LEU A 153 1.98 4.38 5.39
C LEU A 153 2.94 4.35 6.57
N GLU A 154 2.70 3.44 7.51
CA GLU A 154 3.53 3.23 8.69
C GLU A 154 3.88 1.75 8.80
N LEU A 155 5.18 1.43 8.82
CA LEU A 155 5.65 0.06 8.99
C LEU A 155 5.85 -0.25 10.47
N LYS A 156 5.06 -1.18 11.02
CA LYS A 156 5.15 -1.60 12.44
C LYS A 156 6.24 -2.64 12.74
N SER A 157 7.00 -3.08 11.73
CA SER A 157 8.09 -4.05 11.93
C SER A 157 9.37 -3.34 12.37
N ILE A 158 9.98 -3.83 13.45
CA ILE A 158 11.14 -3.19 14.10
C ILE A 158 12.45 -3.66 13.50
N ALA A 159 12.61 -4.96 13.25
CA ALA A 159 13.79 -5.52 12.59
C ALA A 159 13.56 -6.97 12.12
N ASP A 160 14.23 -7.37 11.04
CA ASP A 160 14.28 -8.75 10.57
C ASP A 160 15.26 -9.59 11.40
N VAL A 161 16.37 -8.99 11.86
CA VAL A 161 17.41 -9.64 12.66
C VAL A 161 17.67 -8.88 13.96
N GLY A 162 17.65 -9.57 15.10
CA GLY A 162 17.98 -9.01 16.40
C GLY A 162 19.35 -9.46 16.92
N LEU A 163 20.26 -8.53 17.23
CA LEU A 163 21.53 -8.82 17.90
C LEU A 163 21.31 -8.94 19.40
N VAL A 164 21.64 -10.10 19.98
CA VAL A 164 21.60 -10.36 21.43
C VAL A 164 22.98 -10.77 21.94
N GLY A 165 23.25 -10.54 23.22
CA GLY A 165 24.55 -10.79 23.84
C GLY A 165 24.77 -9.84 25.01
N PHE A 166 25.79 -10.11 25.82
CA PHE A 166 26.14 -9.27 26.96
C PHE A 166 26.44 -7.83 26.55
N PRO A 167 26.30 -6.84 27.47
CA PRO A 167 26.85 -5.51 27.25
C PRO A 167 28.32 -5.60 26.84
N ASN A 168 28.78 -4.69 25.99
CA ASN A 168 30.18 -4.58 25.54
C ASN A 168 30.76 -5.73 24.70
N VAL A 169 30.01 -6.79 24.35
CA VAL A 169 30.49 -7.86 23.42
C VAL A 169 30.64 -7.40 21.96
N GLY A 170 30.50 -6.09 21.70
CA GLY A 170 30.67 -5.51 20.37
C GLY A 170 29.42 -5.46 19.49
N LYS A 171 28.20 -5.67 20.02
CA LYS A 171 26.94 -5.64 19.24
C LYS A 171 26.76 -4.37 18.42
N SER A 172 26.86 -3.20 19.05
CA SER A 172 26.68 -1.91 18.36
C SER A 172 27.79 -1.64 17.34
N SER A 173 29.01 -2.11 17.62
CA SER A 173 30.15 -2.03 16.69
C SER A 173 29.97 -2.92 15.47
N LEU A 174 29.42 -4.13 15.66
CA LEU A 174 29.07 -5.06 14.58
C LEU A 174 28.01 -4.45 13.68
N LEU A 175 26.91 -3.96 14.28
CA LEU A 175 25.82 -3.30 13.55
C LEU A 175 26.35 -2.14 12.70
N ALA A 176 27.12 -1.22 13.30
CA ALA A 176 27.65 -0.06 12.59
C ALA A 176 28.58 -0.42 11.43
N ARG A 177 29.29 -1.56 11.49
CA ARG A 177 30.20 -2.03 10.44
C ARG A 177 29.48 -2.65 9.25
N ILE A 178 28.40 -3.40 9.50
CA ILE A 178 27.68 -4.15 8.45
C ILE A 178 26.54 -3.35 7.81
N THR A 179 26.18 -2.21 8.37
CA THR A 179 25.11 -1.35 7.85
C THR A 179 25.70 -0.20 7.05
N LYS A 180 25.17 0.07 5.85
CA LYS A 180 25.61 1.21 5.01
C LYS A 180 25.17 2.58 5.55
N ALA A 181 24.21 2.61 6.48
CA ALA A 181 23.72 3.83 7.11
C ALA A 181 24.16 3.88 8.58
N LYS A 182 24.50 5.07 9.10
CA LYS A 182 24.69 5.26 10.54
C LYS A 182 23.46 4.74 11.28
N PRO A 183 23.63 3.95 12.34
CA PRO A 183 22.51 3.47 13.15
C PRO A 183 21.61 4.64 13.52
N LYS A 184 20.32 4.54 13.21
CA LYS A 184 19.35 5.55 13.62
C LYS A 184 18.77 5.12 14.96
N VAL A 185 18.78 6.03 15.92
CA VAL A 185 17.97 5.94 17.13
C VAL A 185 16.53 6.15 16.69
N ALA A 186 15.67 5.16 16.93
CA ALA A 186 14.28 5.19 16.49
C ALA A 186 13.34 5.27 17.70
N ASP A 187 12.55 6.34 17.73
CA ASP A 187 11.59 6.65 18.78
C ASP A 187 10.24 5.98 18.51
N TYR A 188 10.12 4.70 18.86
CA TYR A 188 8.83 4.02 18.80
C TYR A 188 8.03 4.27 20.08
N HIS A 189 6.74 4.60 19.92
CA HIS A 189 5.84 4.96 21.03
C HIS A 189 5.61 3.83 22.05
N PHE A 190 6.05 2.62 21.73
CA PHE A 190 5.91 1.40 22.53
C PHE A 190 7.26 0.86 23.04
N THR A 191 8.37 1.56 22.79
CA THR A 191 9.69 1.20 23.31
C THR A 191 10.11 2.21 24.37
N THR A 192 10.56 1.71 25.50
CA THR A 192 11.10 2.50 26.61
C THR A 192 12.62 2.62 26.57
N LEU A 193 13.26 1.85 25.69
CA LEU A 193 14.66 1.98 25.30
C LEU A 193 14.73 2.05 23.78
N TYR A 194 15.38 3.07 23.25
CA TYR A 194 15.53 3.26 21.81
C TYR A 194 16.47 2.19 21.23
N PRO A 195 16.00 1.29 20.35
CA PRO A 195 16.87 0.32 19.71
C PRO A 195 17.76 1.01 18.67
N ASN A 196 19.01 0.58 18.55
CA ASN A 196 19.84 1.00 17.43
C ASN A 196 19.48 0.15 16.20
N LEU A 197 18.94 0.78 15.18
CA LEU A 197 18.54 0.11 13.93
C LEU A 197 19.53 0.42 12.81
N GLY A 198 19.80 -0.58 11.97
CA GLY A 198 20.57 -0.42 10.76
C GLY A 198 20.07 -1.29 9.61
N VAL A 199 20.16 -0.75 8.39
CA VAL A 199 19.80 -1.47 7.17
C VAL A 199 21.06 -2.16 6.64
N VAL A 200 20.97 -3.48 6.50
CA VAL A 200 22.01 -4.30 5.87
C VAL A 200 21.59 -4.55 4.43
N GLU A 201 22.45 -4.15 3.48
CA GLU A 201 22.26 -4.43 2.07
C GLU A 201 23.05 -5.69 1.70
N GLU A 202 22.35 -6.71 1.21
CA GLU A 202 22.94 -7.92 0.67
C GLU A 202 23.55 -7.66 -0.71
N ILE A 203 24.59 -8.40 -1.07
CA ILE A 203 25.25 -8.33 -2.38
C ILE A 203 24.26 -8.64 -3.52
N SER A 204 23.23 -9.45 -3.25
CA SER A 204 22.18 -9.82 -4.20
C SER A 204 21.11 -8.74 -4.44
N GLY A 205 21.22 -7.58 -3.77
CA GLY A 205 20.28 -6.46 -3.88
C GLY A 205 19.08 -6.51 -2.93
N LYS A 206 18.97 -7.56 -2.12
CA LYS A 206 18.00 -7.62 -1.01
C LYS A 206 18.51 -6.80 0.17
N SER A 207 17.60 -6.26 0.97
CA SER A 207 17.95 -5.54 2.19
C SER A 207 17.10 -6.02 3.34
N PHE A 208 17.67 -6.06 4.54
CA PHE A 208 16.96 -6.42 5.76
C PHE A 208 17.37 -5.48 6.90
N ILE A 209 16.50 -5.36 7.89
CA ILE A 209 16.71 -4.50 9.04
C ILE A 209 17.33 -5.33 10.15
N MET A 210 18.44 -4.84 10.71
CA MET A 210 19.04 -5.40 11.90
C MET A 210 18.89 -4.42 13.07
N ALA A 211 18.46 -4.91 14.23
CA ALA A 211 18.39 -4.17 15.47
C ALA A 211 19.46 -4.67 16.44
N ASP A 212 20.18 -3.75 17.07
CA ASP A 212 20.80 -4.03 18.35
C ASP A 212 19.70 -4.01 19.41
N ILE A 213 19.44 -5.17 20.00
CA ILE A 213 18.47 -5.34 21.08
C ILE A 213 19.26 -5.04 22.37
N PRO A 214 19.06 -3.87 23.03
CA PRO A 214 19.68 -3.60 24.32
C PRO A 214 19.50 -4.82 25.22
N GLY A 215 20.61 -5.24 25.82
CA GLY A 215 20.76 -6.57 26.42
C GLY A 215 19.54 -6.95 27.24
N ILE A 216 19.10 -8.20 27.08
CA ILE A 216 18.13 -8.84 27.98
C ILE A 216 18.63 -8.54 29.39
N ILE A 217 18.00 -7.56 30.04
CA ILE A 217 18.36 -7.15 31.39
C ILE A 217 18.20 -8.40 32.27
N GLU A 218 19.16 -8.67 33.15
CA GLU A 218 18.96 -9.69 34.18
C GLU A 218 17.60 -9.44 34.86
N GLY A 219 16.72 -10.44 34.87
CA GLY A 219 15.36 -10.31 35.42
C GLY A 219 14.24 -9.96 34.42
N ALA A 220 14.50 -9.88 33.10
CA ALA A 220 13.44 -9.64 32.10
C ALA A 220 12.33 -10.72 32.09
N ALA A 221 12.67 -11.98 32.44
CA ALA A 221 11.71 -13.07 32.61
C ALA A 221 10.96 -13.04 33.95
N GLU A 222 11.49 -12.34 34.95
CA GLU A 222 10.94 -12.23 36.31
C GLU A 222 10.08 -10.96 36.50
N GLY A 223 9.87 -10.19 35.42
CA GLY A 223 9.04 -8.99 35.43
C GLY A 223 9.71 -7.74 36.03
N VAL A 224 11.02 -7.79 36.29
CA VAL A 224 11.77 -6.65 36.81
C VAL A 224 12.13 -5.71 35.64
N GLY A 225 11.23 -4.76 35.37
CA GLY A 225 11.39 -3.71 34.37
C GLY A 225 10.60 -3.93 33.07
N LEU A 226 11.03 -3.21 32.02
CA LEU A 226 10.40 -3.00 30.70
C LEU A 226 10.30 -4.27 29.80
N GLY A 227 10.56 -5.45 30.36
CA GLY A 227 10.94 -6.68 29.66
C GLY A 227 9.85 -7.30 28.79
N LEU A 228 8.60 -7.40 29.24
CA LEU A 228 7.56 -8.14 28.49
C LEU A 228 7.08 -7.40 27.22
N GLU A 229 7.08 -6.07 27.24
CA GLU A 229 6.76 -5.27 26.05
C GLU A 229 7.93 -5.26 25.07
N PHE A 230 9.16 -5.08 25.55
CA PHE A 230 10.35 -5.17 24.70
C PHE A 230 10.53 -6.56 24.07
N LEU A 231 10.29 -7.64 24.82
CA LEU A 231 10.36 -9.01 24.30
C LEU A 231 9.29 -9.27 23.22
N ARG A 232 8.07 -8.73 23.35
CA ARG A 232 7.05 -8.78 22.28
C ARG A 232 7.47 -8.06 20.99
N HIS A 233 8.33 -7.06 21.10
CA HIS A 233 8.91 -6.34 19.97
C HIS A 233 10.06 -7.14 19.32
N VAL A 234 10.85 -7.85 20.14
CA VAL A 234 11.87 -8.81 19.68
C VAL A 234 11.26 -10.08 19.07
N GLU A 235 10.11 -10.56 19.54
CA GLU A 235 9.40 -11.71 18.97
C GLU A 235 9.03 -11.53 17.49
N ARG A 236 8.99 -10.28 17.00
CA ARG A 236 8.76 -9.97 15.59
C ARG A 236 10.03 -10.04 14.74
N THR A 237 11.20 -10.24 15.35
CA THR A 237 12.43 -10.55 14.61
C THR A 237 12.35 -11.96 14.03
N ARG A 238 12.74 -12.10 12.77
CA ARG A 238 12.73 -13.39 12.06
C ARG A 238 13.94 -14.25 12.45
N MET A 239 14.99 -13.62 12.98
CA MET A 239 16.23 -14.24 13.36
C MET A 239 16.85 -13.50 14.55
N ILE A 240 17.42 -14.27 15.48
CA ILE A 240 18.23 -13.74 16.58
C ILE A 240 19.69 -14.15 16.33
N LEU A 241 20.60 -13.19 16.43
CA LEU A 241 22.04 -13.38 16.24
C LEU A 241 22.73 -13.14 17.57
N HIS A 242 23.23 -14.22 18.18
CA HIS A 242 23.91 -14.17 19.47
C HIS A 242 25.38 -13.82 19.28
N VAL A 243 25.78 -12.64 19.77
CA VAL A 243 27.16 -12.15 19.75
C VAL A 243 27.84 -12.56 21.05
N LEU A 244 28.94 -13.31 20.91
CA LEU A 244 29.76 -13.79 22.02
C LEU A 244 31.16 -13.21 21.90
N ASP A 245 31.72 -12.83 23.04
CA ASP A 245 33.16 -12.56 23.14
C ASP A 245 33.89 -13.90 23.28
N VAL A 246 34.97 -14.07 22.51
CA VAL A 246 35.82 -15.28 22.46
C VAL A 246 37.21 -15.04 23.06
N SER A 247 37.39 -13.91 23.74
CA SER A 247 38.62 -13.58 24.48
C SER A 247 38.79 -14.34 25.79
#